data_AF-A6KJM1-F1
#
_entry.id   AF-A6KJM1-F1
#
_cell.length_a   1.000
_cell.length_b   1.000
_cell.length_c   1.000
_cell.angle_alpha   90.00
_cell.angle_beta   90.00
_cell.angle_gamma   90.00
#
_symmetry.space_group_name_H-M   'P 1'
#
loop_
_entity.id
_entity.type
_entity.pdbx_description
1 polymer ?
#
loop_
_entity_poly.entity_id
_entity_poly.type
_entity_poly.pdbx_seq_one_letter_code
_entity_poly.pdbx_strand_id
1 'polypeptide(L)'
;MIPPTDAKLRRKFFEEKFTEISHRILCSYNTNIDELFSEIDVCLAVNRSILQQLDERCGQEITEEDWEKIQAQAAHHEIYECSICLTPLFFHCDGRQAAAGTSSQHPRETVLLSCAHLFHNACLLALEEFSLGDNAPFNVCPLCRSCYQKKIVEY
;
A
#
# COMPACT_ATOMS: atom_id res chain seq x y z
N MET A 1 -36.46 4.43 -54.11
CA MET A 1 -37.90 4.65 -53.83
C MET A 1 -38.23 6.09 -54.17
N ILE A 2 -39.36 6.33 -54.84
CA ILE A 2 -39.75 7.67 -55.32
C ILE A 2 -40.84 8.22 -54.37
N PRO A 3 -40.73 9.47 -53.87
CA PRO A 3 -41.75 10.06 -53.01
C PRO A 3 -43.12 10.15 -53.72
N PRO A 4 -44.23 9.82 -53.04
CA PRO A 4 -45.57 9.97 -53.61
C PRO A 4 -45.88 11.44 -53.96
N THR A 5 -46.68 11.66 -55.00
CA THR A 5 -47.08 13.01 -55.45
C THR A 5 -48.15 13.65 -54.55
N ASP A 6 -49.03 12.84 -53.95
CA ASP A 6 -50.06 13.31 -53.02
C ASP A 6 -49.43 13.93 -51.76
N ALA A 7 -49.89 15.10 -51.35
CA ALA A 7 -49.28 15.87 -50.28
C ALA A 7 -49.33 15.17 -48.91
N LYS A 8 -50.41 14.44 -48.61
CA LYS A 8 -50.56 13.73 -47.32
C LYS A 8 -49.68 12.48 -47.31
N LEU A 9 -49.67 11.72 -48.41
CA LEU A 9 -48.85 10.53 -48.56
C LEU A 9 -47.36 10.87 -48.60
N ARG A 10 -46.99 11.99 -49.24
CA ARG A 10 -45.61 12.49 -49.27
C ARG A 10 -45.11 12.88 -47.88
N ARG A 11 -45.95 13.56 -47.09
CA ARG A 11 -45.62 13.89 -45.69
C ARG A 11 -45.36 12.64 -44.87
N LYS A 12 -46.26 11.65 -44.95
CA LYS A 12 -46.11 10.38 -44.24
C LYS A 12 -44.86 9.60 -44.69
N PHE A 13 -44.58 9.58 -46.00
CA PHE A 13 -43.38 8.96 -46.55
C PHE A 13 -42.09 9.54 -45.97
N PHE A 14 -41.98 10.88 -45.90
CA PHE A 14 -40.78 11.52 -45.35
C PHE A 14 -40.69 11.37 -43.82
N GLU A 15 -41.81 11.34 -43.11
CA GLU A 15 -41.88 11.08 -41.67
C GLU A 15 -41.38 9.67 -41.33
N GLU A 16 -41.81 8.66 -42.08
CA GLU A 16 -41.32 7.28 -41.97
C GLU A 16 -39.82 7.21 -42.28
N LYS A 17 -39.34 7.91 -43.32
CA LYS A 17 -37.91 7.96 -43.66
C LYS A 17 -37.06 8.67 -42.62
N PHE A 18 -37.55 9.77 -42.05
CA PHE A 18 -36.84 10.47 -40.98
C PHE A 18 -36.75 9.61 -39.72
N THR A 19 -37.83 8.88 -39.40
CA THR A 19 -37.86 7.92 -38.29
C THR A 19 -36.86 6.79 -38.52
N GLU A 20 -36.81 6.22 -39.73
CA GLU A 20 -35.84 5.18 -40.13
C GLU A 20 -34.39 5.66 -39.95
N ILE A 21 -34.08 6.87 -40.44
CA ILE A 21 -32.74 7.45 -40.33
C ILE A 21 -32.38 7.73 -38.86
N SER A 22 -33.30 8.32 -38.09
CA SER A 22 -33.08 8.65 -36.68
C SER A 22 -32.84 7.39 -35.85
N HIS A 23 -33.63 6.34 -36.06
CA HIS A 23 -33.44 5.06 -35.39
C HIS A 23 -32.08 4.44 -35.75
N ARG A 24 -31.69 4.50 -37.03
CA ARG A 24 -30.38 3.97 -37.47
C ARG A 24 -29.21 4.73 -36.85
N ILE A 25 -29.33 6.05 -36.67
CA ILE A 25 -28.34 6.87 -35.97
C ILE A 25 -28.28 6.47 -34.50
N LEU A 26 -29.41 6.38 -33.81
CA LEU A 26 -29.46 6.00 -32.39
C LEU A 26 -28.88 4.60 -32.14
N CYS A 27 -29.20 3.63 -32.99
CA CYS A 27 -28.66 2.27 -32.89
C CYS A 27 -27.18 2.15 -33.29
N SER A 28 -26.62 3.16 -33.96
CA SER A 28 -25.19 3.15 -34.33
C SER A 28 -24.27 3.58 -33.19
N TYR A 29 -24.81 4.22 -32.15
CA TYR A 29 -24.05 4.56 -30.96
C TYR A 29 -24.03 3.39 -30.00
N ASN A 30 -22.83 3.00 -29.56
CA ASN A 30 -22.71 2.06 -28.45
C ASN A 30 -23.03 2.79 -27.14
N THR A 31 -24.22 2.56 -26.60
CA THR A 31 -24.67 3.12 -25.32
C THR A 31 -24.50 2.14 -24.17
N ASN A 32 -23.73 1.05 -24.36
CA ASN A 32 -23.53 0.03 -23.34
C ASN A 32 -22.55 0.51 -22.25
N ILE A 33 -22.96 1.52 -21.49
CA ILE A 33 -22.19 2.06 -20.36
C ILE A 33 -22.09 1.00 -19.24
N ASP A 34 -23.06 0.08 -19.16
CA ASP A 34 -23.06 -1.01 -18.20
C ASP A 34 -21.89 -1.97 -18.41
N GLU A 35 -21.53 -2.27 -19.66
CA GLU A 35 -20.34 -3.06 -20.00
C GLU A 35 -19.06 -2.37 -19.53
N LEU A 36 -18.92 -1.06 -19.79
CA LEU A 36 -17.79 -0.27 -19.30
C LEU A 36 -17.70 -0.26 -17.76
N PHE A 37 -18.82 -0.05 -17.05
CA PHE A 37 -18.82 -0.10 -15.59
C PHE A 37 -18.47 -1.49 -15.07
N SER A 38 -18.93 -2.55 -15.74
CA SER A 38 -18.58 -3.92 -15.37
C SER A 38 -17.08 -4.20 -15.54
N GLU A 39 -16.45 -3.67 -16.59
CA GLU A 39 -15.00 -3.76 -16.77
C GLU A 39 -14.22 -3.01 -15.68
N ILE A 40 -14.69 -1.82 -15.30
CA ILE A 40 -14.11 -1.04 -14.20
C ILE A 40 -14.22 -1.82 -12.88
N ASP A 41 -15.39 -2.37 -12.57
CA ASP A 41 -15.61 -3.13 -11.33
C ASP A 41 -14.73 -4.39 -11.28
N VAL A 42 -14.59 -5.11 -12.40
CA VAL A 42 -13.66 -6.26 -12.51
C VAL A 42 -12.23 -5.81 -12.25
N CYS A 43 -11.79 -4.72 -12.88
CA CYS A 43 -10.45 -4.18 -12.68
C CYS A 43 -10.22 -3.77 -11.22
N LEU A 44 -11.17 -3.08 -10.60
CA LEU A 44 -11.09 -2.70 -9.19
C LEU A 44 -11.07 -3.92 -8.27
N ALA A 45 -11.87 -4.95 -8.54
CA ALA A 45 -11.90 -6.18 -7.77
C ALA A 45 -10.54 -6.90 -7.81
N VAL A 46 -9.93 -7.00 -8.99
CA VAL A 46 -8.59 -7.59 -9.17
C VAL A 46 -7.54 -6.79 -8.39
N ASN A 47 -7.52 -5.46 -8.53
CA ASN A 47 -6.58 -4.61 -7.81
C ASN A 47 -6.73 -4.73 -6.29
N ARG A 48 -7.97 -4.73 -5.78
CA ARG A 48 -8.26 -4.91 -4.36
C ARG A 48 -7.79 -6.28 -3.85
N SER A 49 -7.98 -7.33 -4.63
CA SER A 49 -7.52 -8.67 -4.27
C SER A 49 -5.99 -8.75 -4.20
N ILE A 50 -5.27 -8.13 -5.14
CA ILE A 50 -3.80 -8.06 -5.10
C ILE A 50 -3.34 -7.30 -3.86
N LEU A 51 -3.96 -6.16 -3.55
CA LEU A 51 -3.62 -5.38 -2.35
C LEU A 51 -3.87 -6.20 -1.07
N GLN A 52 -4.99 -6.91 -0.96
CA GLN A 52 -5.29 -7.79 0.17
C GLN A 52 -4.26 -8.90 0.33
N GLN A 53 -3.82 -9.55 -0.75
CA GLN A 53 -2.78 -10.58 -0.68
C GLN A 53 -1.43 -10.03 -0.17
N LEU A 54 -1.09 -8.79 -0.53
CA LEU A 54 0.11 -8.13 -0.02
C LEU A 54 -0.03 -7.82 1.47
N ASP A 55 -1.22 -7.43 1.91
CA ASP A 55 -1.61 -7.15 3.29
C ASP A 55 -1.53 -8.41 4.17
N GLU A 56 -2.11 -9.53 3.72
CA GLU A 56 -2.08 -10.83 4.39
C GLU A 56 -0.63 -11.31 4.63
N ARG A 57 0.25 -11.07 3.65
CA ARG A 57 1.67 -11.42 3.77
C ARG A 57 2.40 -10.61 4.85
N CYS A 58 1.91 -9.40 5.18
CA CYS A 58 2.46 -8.60 6.27
C CYS A 58 2.05 -9.15 7.66
N GLY A 59 0.93 -9.87 7.75
CA GLY A 59 0.40 -10.44 9.00
C GLY A 59 0.82 -11.87 9.32
N GLN A 60 1.55 -12.55 8.44
CA GLN A 60 1.93 -13.95 8.66
C GLN A 60 3.00 -14.08 9.75
N GLU A 61 2.70 -14.77 10.84
CA GLU A 61 3.61 -14.92 12.00
C GLU A 61 4.98 -15.46 11.58
N ILE A 62 6.04 -14.76 12.00
CA ILE A 62 7.42 -15.15 11.75
C ILE A 62 7.85 -16.19 12.79
N THR A 63 8.41 -17.30 12.33
CA THR A 63 8.90 -18.37 13.19
C THR A 63 10.18 -17.96 13.93
N GLU A 64 10.48 -18.61 15.06
CA GLU A 64 11.71 -18.34 15.81
C GLU A 64 12.97 -18.60 14.98
N GLU A 65 12.99 -19.65 14.15
CA GLU A 65 14.09 -19.96 13.23
C GLU A 65 14.32 -18.85 12.19
N ASP A 66 13.25 -18.20 11.74
CA ASP A 66 13.34 -17.08 10.80
C ASP A 66 13.82 -15.81 11.51
N TRP A 67 13.41 -15.58 12.76
CA TRP A 67 13.96 -14.50 13.57
C TRP A 67 15.47 -14.64 13.79
N GLU A 68 15.98 -15.85 14.01
CA GLU A 68 17.42 -16.11 14.13
C GLU A 68 18.17 -15.74 12.83
N LYS A 69 17.62 -16.09 11.66
CA LYS A 69 18.19 -15.71 10.36
C LYS A 69 18.18 -14.19 10.16
N ILE A 70 17.08 -13.53 10.52
CA ILE A 70 16.93 -12.07 10.42
C ILE A 70 17.92 -11.36 11.36
N GLN A 71 18.13 -11.90 12.57
CA GLN A 71 19.11 -11.36 13.51
C GLN A 71 20.55 -11.53 13.00
N ALA A 72 20.87 -12.69 12.44
CA ALA A 72 22.17 -12.92 11.78
C ALA A 72 22.38 -11.96 10.61
N GLN A 73 21.35 -11.70 9.80
CA GLN A 73 21.40 -10.73 8.71
C GLN A 73 21.63 -9.30 9.22
N ALA A 74 20.92 -8.88 10.27
CA ALA A 74 21.06 -7.55 10.86
C ALA A 74 22.47 -7.31 11.43
N ALA A 75 23.10 -8.34 12.01
CA ALA A 75 24.47 -8.26 12.51
C ALA A 75 25.50 -7.96 11.42
N HIS A 76 25.23 -8.36 10.17
CA HIS A 76 26.10 -8.07 9.03
C HIS A 76 25.95 -6.64 8.49
N HIS A 77 24.85 -5.95 8.78
CA HIS A 77 24.51 -4.68 8.13
C HIS A 77 25.25 -3.44 8.68
N GLU A 78 26.21 -3.59 9.61
CA GLU A 78 26.98 -2.45 10.19
C GLU A 78 26.09 -1.27 10.65
N ILE A 79 24.83 -1.54 11.05
CA ILE A 79 23.91 -0.51 11.53
C ILE A 79 24.17 -0.28 13.01
N TYR A 80 24.89 0.79 13.33
CA TYR A 80 25.26 1.12 14.70
C TYR A 80 24.42 2.25 15.31
N GLU A 81 23.58 2.91 14.53
CA GLU A 81 22.79 4.07 14.96
C GLU A 81 21.31 3.92 14.62
N CYS A 82 20.45 4.37 15.52
CA CYS A 82 19.02 4.43 15.27
C CYS A 82 18.73 5.55 14.29
N SER A 83 18.24 5.24 13.10
CA SER A 83 18.00 6.26 12.06
C SER A 83 16.86 7.24 12.38
N ILE A 84 16.07 6.99 13.43
CA ILE A 84 15.00 7.89 13.87
C ILE A 84 15.56 9.04 14.71
N CYS A 85 16.45 8.73 15.67
CA CYS A 85 16.99 9.73 16.61
C CYS A 85 18.48 10.03 16.38
N LEU A 86 19.12 9.34 15.45
CA LEU A 86 20.54 9.48 15.09
C LEU A 86 21.49 9.25 16.28
N THR A 87 21.14 8.32 17.18
CA THR A 87 21.99 7.95 18.32
C THR A 87 22.32 6.45 18.32
N PRO A 88 23.45 6.05 18.92
CA PRO A 88 23.90 4.66 18.88
C PRO A 88 22.89 3.64 19.43
N LEU A 89 22.80 2.50 18.75
CA LEU A 89 22.13 1.29 19.24
C LEU A 89 23.12 0.53 20.14
N PHE A 90 22.63 -0.11 21.20
CA PHE A 90 23.48 -0.81 22.19
C PHE A 90 24.25 -2.03 21.62
N PHE A 91 24.16 -2.28 20.32
CA PHE A 91 24.80 -3.39 19.61
C PHE A 91 26.34 -3.38 19.71
N HIS A 92 26.96 -2.21 19.94
CA HIS A 92 28.38 -2.11 20.29
C HIS A 92 28.64 -0.98 21.28
N CYS A 93 28.47 -1.25 22.56
CA CYS A 93 29.18 -0.51 23.59
C CYS A 93 30.19 -1.44 24.26
N ASP A 94 31.25 -1.80 23.53
CA ASP A 94 32.47 -2.30 24.15
C ASP A 94 33.13 -1.16 24.94
N GLY A 95 32.58 -0.87 26.12
CA GLY A 95 33.27 -0.35 27.30
C GLY A 95 34.24 0.84 27.14
N ARG A 96 34.20 1.64 26.08
CA ARG A 96 35.14 2.75 25.87
C ARG A 96 34.43 4.00 25.40
N GLN A 97 34.00 4.76 26.41
CA GLN A 97 34.03 6.22 26.48
C GLN A 97 33.55 6.99 25.23
N ALA A 98 32.30 7.45 25.29
CA ALA A 98 31.99 8.81 24.89
C ALA A 98 31.56 9.59 26.14
N ALA A 99 32.56 10.07 26.88
CA ALA A 99 32.36 11.09 27.90
C ALA A 99 32.08 12.42 27.21
N ALA A 100 30.81 12.71 26.92
CA ALA A 100 30.30 14.06 26.72
C ALA A 100 28.78 14.07 26.84
N GLY A 101 28.27 14.58 27.96
CA GLY A 101 26.86 14.97 28.09
C GLY A 101 26.09 14.19 29.15
N THR A 102 25.83 14.88 30.25
CA THR A 102 24.97 14.50 31.37
C THR A 102 23.55 14.17 30.93
N SER A 103 23.14 12.91 31.02
CA SER A 103 21.75 12.49 31.28
C SER A 103 21.69 10.97 31.40
N SER A 104 21.17 10.49 32.53
CA SER A 104 20.71 9.12 32.82
C SER A 104 20.59 8.20 31.59
N GLN A 105 21.65 7.47 31.26
CA GLN A 105 21.63 6.49 30.18
C GLN A 105 21.00 5.20 30.72
N HIS A 106 19.67 5.18 30.76
CA HIS A 106 18.96 3.91 30.84
C HIS A 106 19.23 3.13 29.55
N PRO A 107 19.49 1.81 29.62
CA PRO A 107 19.60 0.98 28.42
C PRO A 107 18.31 1.13 27.63
N ARG A 108 18.42 1.69 26.44
CA ARG A 108 17.29 1.79 25.51
C ARG A 108 17.18 0.46 24.80
N GLU A 109 16.09 -0.24 25.06
CA GLU A 109 15.76 -1.47 24.35
C GLU A 109 15.87 -1.26 22.85
N THR A 110 16.52 -2.21 22.17
CA THR A 110 16.64 -2.21 20.71
C THR A 110 15.62 -3.18 20.16
N VAL A 111 14.96 -2.77 19.08
CA VAL A 111 13.94 -3.55 18.39
C VAL A 111 14.45 -3.91 17.00
N LEU A 112 14.32 -5.19 16.65
CA LEU A 112 14.61 -5.74 15.33
C LEU A 112 13.31 -5.90 14.56
N LEU A 113 13.31 -5.40 13.33
CA LEU A 113 12.20 -5.55 12.40
C LEU A 113 12.40 -6.76 11.49
N SER A 114 11.31 -7.34 10.98
CA SER A 114 11.35 -8.46 10.03
C SER A 114 12.10 -8.16 8.74
N CYS A 115 12.27 -6.89 8.40
CA CYS A 115 13.10 -6.41 7.30
C CYS A 115 14.60 -6.25 7.66
N ALA A 116 15.06 -6.83 8.78
CA ALA A 116 16.45 -6.77 9.28
C ALA A 116 16.97 -5.35 9.58
N HIS A 117 16.08 -4.43 9.98
CA HIS A 117 16.45 -3.08 10.42
C HIS A 117 16.27 -2.94 11.94
N LEU A 118 17.12 -2.11 12.56
CA LEU A 118 17.17 -1.92 14.01
C LEU A 118 16.86 -0.48 14.42
N PHE A 119 16.12 -0.31 15.51
CA PHE A 119 15.78 0.99 16.10
C PHE A 119 15.75 0.90 17.63
N HIS A 120 15.74 2.04 18.33
CA HIS A 120 15.32 2.02 19.74
C HIS A 120 13.81 1.77 19.81
N ASN A 121 13.38 0.92 20.73
CA ASN A 121 11.98 0.59 20.96
C ASN A 121 11.13 1.87 21.14
N ALA A 122 11.56 2.77 22.02
CA ALA A 122 10.88 4.04 22.26
C ALA A 122 10.79 4.94 21.02
N CYS A 123 11.82 4.96 20.16
CA CYS A 123 11.82 5.76 18.95
C CYS A 123 10.84 5.19 17.90
N LEU A 124 10.81 3.86 17.77
CA LEU A 124 9.88 3.20 16.86
C LEU A 124 8.43 3.39 17.32
N LEU A 125 8.14 3.21 18.61
CA LEU A 125 6.81 3.40 19.19
C LEU A 125 6.29 4.83 18.97
N ALA A 126 7.12 5.84 19.20
CA ALA A 126 6.74 7.23 18.95
C ALA A 126 6.42 7.51 17.48
N LEU A 127 7.13 6.84 16.56
CA LEU A 127 6.87 6.96 15.12
C LEU A 127 5.57 6.26 14.71
N GLU A 128 5.30 5.07 15.26
CA GLU A 128 4.04 4.34 15.05
C GLU A 128 2.85 5.17 15.55
N GLU A 129 2.95 5.76 16.75
CA GLU A 129 1.92 6.64 17.32
C GLU A 129 1.71 7.92 16.49
N PHE A 130 2.77 8.48 15.89
CA PHE A 130 2.60 9.62 14.99
C PHE A 130 1.95 9.24 13.66
N SER A 131 2.08 7.98 13.23
CA SER A 131 1.56 7.48 11.95
C SER A 131 0.07 7.11 11.98
N LEU A 132 -0.64 7.43 13.08
CA LEU A 132 -2.07 7.20 13.31
C LEU A 132 -2.96 7.99 12.32
N GLY A 133 -3.05 7.51 11.08
CA GLY A 133 -4.31 7.53 10.36
C GLY A 133 -4.98 6.18 10.63
N ASP A 134 -6.13 6.19 11.33
CA ASP A 134 -6.91 5.05 11.87
C ASP A 134 -7.23 3.84 10.94
N ASN A 135 -6.66 3.77 9.74
CA ASN A 135 -7.04 2.79 8.71
C ASN A 135 -5.86 2.00 8.12
N ALA A 136 -4.64 2.14 8.64
CA ALA A 136 -3.51 1.33 8.17
C ALA A 136 -3.41 0.02 8.99
N PRO A 137 -3.65 -1.16 8.39
CA PRO A 137 -3.59 -2.42 9.11
C PRO A 137 -2.17 -2.85 9.52
N PHE A 138 -1.11 -2.22 8.97
CA PHE A 138 0.29 -2.58 9.22
C PHE A 138 1.20 -1.36 9.34
N ASN A 139 2.26 -1.50 10.15
CA ASN A 139 3.34 -0.53 10.24
C ASN A 139 4.38 -0.75 9.14
N VAL A 140 4.91 0.34 8.57
CA VAL A 140 5.94 0.31 7.51
C VAL A 140 7.28 0.81 8.03
N CYS A 141 8.36 0.13 7.66
CA CYS A 141 9.70 0.45 8.15
C CYS A 141 10.14 1.83 7.62
N PRO A 142 10.67 2.72 8.47
CA PRO A 142 11.08 4.05 8.02
C PRO A 142 12.26 4.03 7.03
N LEU A 143 13.03 2.94 6.97
CA LEU A 143 14.17 2.80 6.06
C LEU A 143 13.78 2.21 4.70
N CYS A 144 13.14 1.04 4.70
CA CYS A 144 12.85 0.30 3.47
C CYS A 144 11.38 0.32 3.03
N ARG A 145 10.49 0.93 3.83
CA ARG A 145 9.03 1.02 3.58
C ARG A 145 8.30 -0.33 3.50
N SER A 146 8.98 -1.43 3.77
CA SER A 146 8.36 -2.76 3.89
C SER A 146 7.48 -2.81 5.14
N CYS A 147 6.35 -3.52 5.08
CA CYS A 147 5.65 -3.91 6.30
C CYS A 147 6.59 -4.66 7.23
N TYR A 148 6.39 -4.53 8.53
CA TYR A 148 7.20 -5.28 9.48
C TYR A 148 6.42 -5.87 10.64
N GLN A 149 6.96 -6.98 11.14
CA GLN A 149 6.79 -7.40 12.53
C GLN A 149 8.03 -6.99 13.32
N LYS A 150 7.91 -6.89 14.64
CA LYS A 150 8.97 -6.39 15.52
C LYS A 150 9.23 -7.34 16.67
N LYS A 151 10.49 -7.52 17.04
CA LYS A 151 10.95 -8.32 18.18
C LYS A 151 11.92 -7.50 19.01
N ILE A 152 11.71 -7.44 20.32
CA ILE A 152 12.68 -6.83 21.24
C ILE A 152 13.90 -7.74 21.28
N VAL A 153 15.08 -7.17 21.09
CA VAL A 153 16.32 -7.93 21.14
C VAL A 153 16.88 -7.82 22.55
N GLU A 154 16.72 -8.89 23.32
CA GLU A 154 17.37 -9.07 24.62
C GLU A 154 18.70 -9.79 24.39
N TYR A 155 19.79 -9.24 24.93
CA TYR A 155 21.14 -9.81 24.88
C TYR A 155 21.63 -10.12 26.30
#